data_AF-A0A662PHQ8-F1
#
_entry.id   AF-A0A662PHQ8-F1
#
_cell.length_a   1.000
_cell.length_b   1.000
_cell.length_c   1.000
_cell.angle_alpha   90.00
_cell.angle_beta   90.00
_cell.angle_gamma   90.00
#
_symmetry.space_group_name_H-M   'P 1'
#
loop_
_entity.id
_entity.type
_entity.pdbx_description
1 polymer ?
#
loop_
_entity_poly.entity_id
_entity_poly.type
_entity_poly.pdbx_seq_one_letter_code
_entity_poly.pdbx_strand_id
1 'polypeptide(L)'
;EMKERLPNLKDEEITEILEEEKKLREREEKVMRKLHLYFLACSISPLSGRRDSCRRYEFRVNDLISKYCRGELSPKEYLEQLEKLERRIMAEHEVVMLEKHFFDKVSNILKLSGVEVSDEALAMRLFPESVDGLKKYRLSEYRESLNENNSLAKLVRIVVERLAHNDVAPILLDTNEEKMLREVERRNVNSRKLEKDEEKAKTINKLVGTGLVLIENGEYAITEEGKEVMRIQEFLNDIARKIGYERWNDLVAPRTT
;
A
#
# COMPACT_ATOMS: atom_id res chain seq x y z
N GLU A 1 -34.63 -6.63 -40.76
CA GLU A 1 -34.14 -7.53 -39.69
C GLU A 1 -34.99 -7.58 -38.43
N MET A 2 -35.02 -6.58 -37.52
CA MET A 2 -35.82 -6.72 -36.27
C MET A 2 -37.34 -6.65 -36.48
N LYS A 3 -37.81 -5.80 -37.42
CA LYS A 3 -39.23 -5.77 -37.90
C LYS A 3 -39.70 -7.10 -38.50
N GLU A 4 -38.80 -7.87 -39.11
CA GLU A 4 -39.11 -9.20 -39.65
C GLU A 4 -39.17 -10.28 -38.54
N ARG A 5 -38.54 -10.02 -37.39
CA ARG A 5 -38.50 -10.94 -36.24
C ARG A 5 -39.60 -10.69 -35.21
N LEU A 6 -40.19 -9.49 -35.17
CA LEU A 6 -41.23 -9.08 -34.22
C LEU A 6 -42.39 -8.36 -34.94
N PRO A 7 -43.17 -9.08 -35.77
CA PRO A 7 -44.18 -8.48 -36.65
C PRO A 7 -45.38 -7.85 -35.93
N ASN A 8 -45.53 -8.08 -34.62
CA ASN A 8 -46.68 -7.65 -33.82
C ASN A 8 -46.44 -6.38 -32.97
N LEU A 9 -45.24 -5.79 -33.01
CA LEU A 9 -44.91 -4.58 -32.26
C LEU A 9 -45.05 -3.34 -33.14
N LYS A 10 -45.54 -2.25 -32.55
CA LYS A 10 -45.57 -0.93 -33.18
C LYS A 10 -44.16 -0.37 -33.30
N ASP A 11 -43.94 0.52 -34.28
CA ASP A 11 -42.63 1.15 -34.53
C ASP A 11 -42.08 1.90 -33.30
N GLU A 12 -42.97 2.47 -32.48
CA GLU A 12 -42.64 3.12 -31.21
C GLU A 12 -42.07 2.13 -30.18
N GLU A 13 -42.67 0.94 -30.06
CA GLU A 13 -42.24 -0.13 -29.13
C GLU A 13 -40.89 -0.73 -29.58
N ILE A 14 -40.67 -0.87 -30.89
CA ILE A 14 -39.38 -1.33 -31.43
C ILE A 14 -38.28 -0.31 -31.14
N THR A 15 -38.58 0.99 -31.23
CA THR A 15 -37.62 2.06 -30.96
C THR A 15 -37.22 2.09 -29.49
N GLU A 16 -38.18 1.93 -28.58
CA GLU A 16 -37.95 1.88 -27.14
C GLU A 16 -37.03 0.69 -26.75
N ILE A 17 -37.30 -0.51 -27.28
CA ILE A 17 -36.45 -1.70 -27.08
C ILE A 17 -35.02 -1.44 -27.56
N LEU A 18 -34.85 -0.84 -28.75
CA LEU A 18 -33.52 -0.54 -29.29
C LEU A 18 -32.75 0.46 -28.44
N GLU A 19 -33.42 1.47 -27.87
CA GLU A 19 -32.79 2.42 -26.95
C GLU A 19 -32.37 1.76 -25.63
N GLU A 20 -33.18 0.87 -25.07
CA GLU A 20 -32.83 0.11 -23.88
C GLU A 20 -31.63 -0.81 -24.12
N GLU A 21 -31.64 -1.56 -25.22
CA GLU A 21 -30.54 -2.43 -25.65
C GLU A 21 -29.23 -1.65 -25.87
N LYS A 22 -29.32 -0.42 -26.38
CA LYS A 22 -28.17 0.47 -26.53
C LYS A 22 -27.62 0.90 -25.18
N LYS A 23 -28.47 1.35 -24.25
CA LYS A 23 -28.07 1.75 -22.88
C LYS A 23 -27.40 0.60 -22.13
N LEU A 24 -27.92 -0.62 -22.29
CA LEU A 24 -27.37 -1.83 -21.69
C LEU A 24 -25.96 -2.12 -22.21
N ARG A 25 -25.76 -2.07 -23.53
CA ARG A 25 -24.43 -2.24 -24.15
C ARG A 25 -23.43 -1.17 -23.71
N GLU A 26 -23.83 0.09 -23.68
CA GLU A 26 -22.98 1.18 -23.18
C GLU A 26 -22.55 0.94 -21.71
N ARG A 27 -23.45 0.37 -20.89
CA ARG A 27 -23.15 0.01 -19.50
C ARG A 27 -22.17 -1.15 -19.41
N GLU A 28 -22.38 -2.20 -20.18
CA GLU A 28 -21.49 -3.36 -20.26
C GLU A 28 -20.07 -2.94 -20.66
N GLU A 29 -19.93 -2.16 -21.74
CA GLU A 29 -18.64 -1.64 -22.17
C GLU A 29 -17.94 -0.84 -21.08
N LYS A 30 -18.67 -0.01 -20.33
CA LYS A 30 -18.11 0.76 -19.21
C LYS A 30 -17.58 -0.15 -18.11
N VAL A 31 -18.29 -1.24 -17.79
CA VAL A 31 -17.84 -2.24 -16.81
C VAL A 31 -16.58 -2.95 -17.31
N MET A 32 -16.57 -3.37 -18.58
CA MET A 32 -15.40 -4.02 -19.20
C MET A 32 -14.18 -3.11 -19.24
N ARG A 33 -14.34 -1.81 -19.56
CA ARG A 33 -13.25 -0.82 -19.48
C ARG A 33 -12.68 -0.71 -18.06
N LYS A 34 -13.52 -0.71 -17.04
CA LYS A 34 -13.09 -0.67 -15.63
C LYS A 34 -12.39 -1.95 -15.19
N LEU A 35 -12.89 -3.10 -15.63
CA LEU A 35 -12.22 -4.38 -15.41
C LEU A 35 -10.83 -4.39 -16.04
N HIS A 36 -10.68 -3.83 -17.24
CA HIS A 36 -9.37 -3.70 -17.89
C HIS A 36 -8.41 -2.81 -17.09
N LEU A 37 -8.87 -1.68 -16.56
CA LEU A 37 -8.06 -0.86 -15.65
C LEU A 37 -7.63 -1.63 -14.39
N TYR A 38 -8.55 -2.43 -13.83
CA TYR A 38 -8.23 -3.29 -12.71
C TYR A 38 -7.17 -4.35 -13.05
N PHE A 39 -7.25 -4.94 -14.26
CA PHE A 39 -6.25 -5.87 -14.75
C PHE A 39 -4.86 -5.22 -14.84
N LEU A 40 -4.79 -4.00 -15.39
CA LEU A 40 -3.54 -3.25 -15.48
C LEU A 40 -2.97 -2.98 -14.08
N ALA A 41 -3.79 -2.54 -13.13
CA ALA A 41 -3.37 -2.34 -11.74
C ALA A 41 -2.83 -3.63 -11.09
N CYS A 42 -3.51 -4.77 -11.30
CA CYS A 42 -3.05 -6.08 -10.81
C CYS A 42 -1.76 -6.55 -11.48
N SER A 43 -1.51 -6.16 -12.75
CA SER A 43 -0.32 -6.57 -13.47
C SER A 43 0.97 -5.94 -12.93
N ILE A 44 0.88 -4.68 -12.47
CA ILE A 44 1.97 -3.92 -11.88
C ILE A 44 2.09 -4.11 -10.36
N SER A 45 1.17 -4.85 -9.75
CA SER A 45 1.23 -5.16 -8.32
C SER A 45 2.44 -6.06 -8.03
N PRO A 46 3.16 -5.82 -6.93
CA PRO A 46 4.22 -6.72 -6.48
C PRO A 46 3.67 -8.06 -5.95
N LEU A 47 2.36 -8.19 -5.76
CA LEU A 47 1.69 -9.44 -5.37
C LEU A 47 1.14 -10.18 -6.59
N SER A 48 1.74 -11.34 -6.90
CA SER A 48 1.29 -12.23 -7.97
C SER A 48 -0.18 -12.65 -7.84
N GLY A 49 -0.65 -12.90 -6.61
CA GLY A 49 -2.04 -13.30 -6.33
C GLY A 49 -3.12 -12.27 -6.70
N ARG A 50 -2.76 -11.00 -6.93
CA ARG A 50 -3.72 -9.97 -7.41
C ARG A 50 -4.20 -10.27 -8.84
N ARG A 51 -3.38 -10.94 -9.66
CA ARG A 51 -3.75 -11.32 -11.03
C ARG A 51 -4.89 -12.35 -11.05
N ASP A 52 -4.86 -13.30 -10.12
CA ASP A 52 -5.92 -14.32 -10.00
C ASP A 52 -7.24 -13.70 -9.54
N SER A 53 -7.20 -12.65 -8.71
CA SER A 53 -8.38 -11.87 -8.35
C SER A 53 -9.05 -11.25 -9.58
N CYS A 54 -8.28 -10.59 -10.44
CA CYS A 54 -8.82 -9.95 -11.64
C CYS A 54 -9.46 -10.96 -12.60
N ARG A 55 -8.83 -12.12 -12.80
CA ARG A 55 -9.39 -13.21 -13.64
C ARG A 55 -10.76 -13.67 -13.14
N ARG A 56 -10.97 -13.74 -11.83
CA ARG A 56 -12.29 -14.10 -11.27
C ARG A 56 -13.37 -13.09 -11.64
N TYR A 57 -13.05 -11.80 -11.69
CA TYR A 57 -14.01 -10.78 -12.12
C TYR A 57 -14.34 -10.86 -13.61
N GLU A 58 -13.36 -11.19 -14.45
CA GLU A 58 -13.58 -11.47 -15.87
C GLU A 58 -14.58 -12.63 -16.05
N PHE A 59 -14.39 -13.75 -15.35
CA PHE A 59 -15.36 -14.84 -15.37
C PHE A 59 -16.75 -14.41 -14.87
N ARG A 60 -16.83 -13.64 -13.78
CA ARG A 60 -18.13 -13.15 -13.24
C ARG A 60 -18.88 -12.25 -14.22
N VAL A 61 -18.17 -11.36 -14.92
CA VAL A 61 -18.80 -10.45 -15.90
C VAL A 61 -19.26 -11.24 -17.14
N ASN A 62 -18.43 -12.15 -17.67
CA ASN A 62 -18.79 -12.98 -18.81
C ASN A 62 -19.95 -13.95 -18.52
N ASP A 63 -19.99 -14.54 -17.31
CA ASP A 63 -21.12 -15.35 -16.85
C ASP A 63 -22.40 -14.51 -16.77
N LEU A 64 -22.31 -13.29 -16.23
CA LEU A 64 -23.46 -12.38 -16.13
C LEU A 64 -24.02 -11.98 -17.50
N ILE A 65 -23.14 -11.66 -18.47
CA ILE A 65 -23.52 -11.39 -19.86
C ILE A 65 -24.21 -12.62 -20.46
N SER A 66 -23.62 -13.80 -20.29
CA SER A 66 -24.17 -15.05 -20.83
C SER A 66 -25.56 -15.37 -20.28
N LYS A 67 -25.79 -15.16 -18.98
CA LYS A 67 -27.10 -15.33 -18.33
C LYS A 67 -28.15 -14.38 -18.90
N TYR A 68 -27.78 -13.12 -19.11
CA TYR A 68 -28.67 -12.14 -19.72
C TYR A 68 -29.02 -12.52 -21.16
N CYS A 69 -28.03 -12.89 -21.99
CA CYS A 69 -28.29 -13.34 -23.36
C CYS A 69 -29.15 -14.60 -23.47
N ARG A 70 -29.15 -15.46 -22.45
CA ARG A 70 -30.02 -16.65 -22.35
C ARG A 70 -31.43 -16.33 -21.83
N GLY A 71 -31.71 -15.08 -21.48
CA GLY A 71 -33.00 -14.67 -20.91
C GLY A 71 -33.20 -15.11 -19.45
N GLU A 72 -32.13 -15.52 -18.76
CA GLU A 72 -32.18 -15.94 -17.36
C GLU A 72 -32.25 -14.75 -16.39
N LEU A 73 -32.03 -13.53 -16.88
CA LEU A 73 -32.09 -12.28 -16.12
C LEU A 73 -32.94 -11.27 -16.88
N SER A 74 -33.79 -10.56 -16.15
CA SER A 74 -34.43 -9.37 -16.69
C SER A 74 -33.41 -8.25 -16.92
N PRO A 75 -33.66 -7.29 -17.83
CA PRO A 75 -32.79 -6.13 -18.05
C PRO A 75 -32.45 -5.38 -16.74
N LYS A 76 -33.43 -5.23 -15.85
CA LYS A 76 -33.25 -4.57 -14.56
C LYS A 76 -32.31 -5.34 -13.64
N GLU A 77 -32.49 -6.66 -13.51
CA GLU A 77 -31.61 -7.51 -12.68
C GLU A 77 -30.19 -7.57 -13.22
N TYR A 78 -30.04 -7.65 -14.54
CA TYR A 78 -28.74 -7.62 -15.21
C TYR A 78 -28.00 -6.30 -14.92
N LEU A 79 -28.68 -5.16 -15.10
CA LEU A 79 -28.13 -3.85 -14.75
C LEU A 79 -27.71 -3.78 -13.29
N GLU A 80 -28.60 -4.10 -12.35
CA GLU A 80 -28.29 -4.04 -10.92
C GLU A 80 -27.07 -4.89 -10.54
N GLN A 81 -26.90 -6.06 -11.17
CA GLN A 81 -25.75 -6.93 -10.96
C GLN A 81 -24.47 -6.35 -11.58
N LEU A 82 -24.54 -5.80 -12.80
CA LEU A 82 -23.41 -5.09 -13.41
C LEU A 82 -22.95 -3.92 -12.55
N GLU A 83 -23.88 -3.14 -11.99
CA GLU A 83 -23.53 -2.01 -11.12
C GLU A 83 -22.90 -2.44 -9.79
N LYS A 84 -23.32 -3.59 -9.26
CA LYS A 84 -22.70 -4.17 -8.06
C LYS A 84 -21.26 -4.62 -8.37
N LEU A 85 -21.05 -5.30 -9.50
CA LEU A 85 -19.71 -5.71 -9.94
C LEU A 85 -18.83 -4.50 -10.23
N GLU A 86 -19.33 -3.49 -10.94
CA GLU A 86 -18.59 -2.27 -11.26
C GLU A 86 -18.10 -1.56 -10.01
N ARG A 87 -18.99 -1.32 -9.04
CA ARG A 87 -18.63 -0.67 -7.77
C ARG A 87 -17.58 -1.46 -7.02
N ARG A 88 -17.66 -2.79 -7.07
CA ARG A 88 -16.69 -3.67 -6.42
C ARG A 88 -15.33 -3.65 -7.11
N ILE A 89 -15.30 -3.78 -8.44
CA ILE A 89 -14.08 -3.69 -9.26
C ILE A 89 -13.35 -2.37 -8.99
N MET A 90 -14.09 -1.25 -8.99
CA MET A 90 -13.49 0.06 -8.73
C MET A 90 -12.90 0.18 -7.33
N ALA A 91 -13.62 -0.30 -6.30
CA ALA A 91 -13.13 -0.25 -4.93
C ALA A 91 -11.86 -1.08 -4.74
N GLU A 92 -11.78 -2.27 -5.35
CA GLU A 92 -10.56 -3.08 -5.31
C GLU A 92 -9.43 -2.49 -6.14
N HIS A 93 -9.71 -1.93 -7.32
CA HIS A 93 -8.74 -1.23 -8.13
C HIS A 93 -8.08 -0.07 -7.36
N GLU A 94 -8.87 0.75 -6.66
CA GLU A 94 -8.35 1.83 -5.80
C GLU A 94 -7.40 1.28 -4.73
N VAL A 95 -7.78 0.19 -4.06
CA VAL A 95 -6.95 -0.45 -3.04
C VAL A 95 -5.64 -0.96 -3.63
N VAL A 96 -5.66 -1.67 -4.75
CA VAL A 96 -4.45 -2.20 -5.40
C VAL A 96 -3.49 -1.08 -5.82
N MET A 97 -4.03 0.04 -6.30
CA MET A 97 -3.21 1.22 -6.63
C MET A 97 -2.59 1.84 -5.38
N LEU A 98 -3.34 1.93 -4.27
CA LEU A 98 -2.81 2.43 -3.00
C LEU A 98 -1.76 1.49 -2.39
N GLU A 99 -1.93 0.18 -2.51
CA GLU A 99 -0.93 -0.82 -2.13
C GLU A 99 0.36 -0.60 -2.92
N LYS A 100 0.29 -0.49 -4.24
CA LYS A 100 1.45 -0.23 -5.10
C LYS A 100 2.17 1.05 -4.71
N HIS A 101 1.43 2.14 -4.51
CA HIS A 101 2.00 3.42 -4.10
C HIS A 101 2.66 3.36 -2.73
N PHE A 102 2.08 2.61 -1.78
CA PHE A 102 2.67 2.45 -0.45
C PHE A 102 3.94 1.61 -0.52
N PHE A 103 3.86 0.49 -1.25
CA PHE A 103 4.98 -0.41 -1.51
C PHE A 103 6.18 0.34 -2.08
N ASP A 104 5.97 1.15 -3.13
CA ASP A 104 7.07 1.88 -3.78
C ASP A 104 7.79 2.83 -2.81
N LYS A 105 7.04 3.46 -1.90
CA LYS A 105 7.62 4.36 -0.89
C LYS A 105 8.40 3.58 0.16
N VAL A 106 7.83 2.51 0.69
CA VAL A 106 8.49 1.68 1.71
C VAL A 106 9.73 0.98 1.14
N SER A 107 9.63 0.41 -0.06
CA SER A 107 10.76 -0.21 -0.78
C SER A 107 11.87 0.81 -1.02
N ASN A 108 11.53 2.04 -1.43
CA ASN A 108 12.52 3.11 -1.61
C ASN A 108 13.17 3.55 -0.29
N ILE A 109 12.39 3.72 0.78
CA ILE A 109 12.91 4.03 2.13
C ILE A 109 13.92 2.95 2.56
N LEU A 110 13.55 1.67 2.44
CA LEU A 110 14.42 0.55 2.82
C LEU A 110 15.71 0.50 1.98
N LYS A 111 15.60 0.67 0.66
CA LYS A 111 16.76 0.71 -0.26
C LYS A 111 17.71 1.85 0.07
N LEU A 112 17.18 3.06 0.28
CA LEU A 112 18.00 4.21 0.69
C LEU A 112 18.63 4.02 2.07
N SER A 113 18.01 3.21 2.92
CA SER A 113 18.55 2.84 4.22
C SER A 113 19.57 1.68 4.16
N GLY A 114 19.92 1.19 2.97
CA GLY A 114 20.86 0.08 2.80
C GLY A 114 20.28 -1.31 3.05
N VAL A 115 18.96 -1.47 3.07
CA VAL A 115 18.30 -2.77 3.26
C VAL A 115 17.90 -3.36 1.90
N GLU A 116 18.46 -4.53 1.60
CA GLU A 116 18.07 -5.32 0.43
C GLU A 116 17.00 -6.33 0.80
N VAL A 117 15.76 -6.10 0.34
CA VAL A 117 14.64 -7.03 0.48
C VAL A 117 14.07 -7.35 -0.89
N SER A 118 13.72 -8.63 -1.12
CA SER A 118 12.95 -9.01 -2.31
C SER A 118 11.60 -8.28 -2.32
N ASP A 119 11.27 -7.68 -3.46
CA ASP A 119 10.00 -6.95 -3.64
C ASP A 119 8.79 -7.85 -3.33
N GLU A 120 8.81 -9.11 -3.77
CA GLU A 120 7.73 -10.07 -3.50
C GLU A 120 7.63 -10.41 -2.01
N ALA A 121 8.76 -10.58 -1.32
CA ALA A 121 8.77 -10.92 0.11
C ALA A 121 8.26 -9.75 0.96
N LEU A 122 8.66 -8.53 0.61
CA LEU A 122 8.16 -7.31 1.25
C LEU A 122 6.65 -7.14 1.02
N ALA A 123 6.18 -7.33 -0.22
CA ALA A 123 4.77 -7.20 -0.56
C ALA A 123 3.88 -8.23 0.17
N MET A 124 4.30 -9.50 0.22
CA MET A 124 3.58 -10.57 0.93
C MET A 124 3.42 -10.29 2.43
N ARG A 125 4.30 -9.46 3.01
CA ARG A 125 4.27 -9.13 4.43
C ARG A 125 3.50 -7.83 4.71
N LEU A 126 3.55 -6.86 3.80
CA LEU A 126 2.83 -5.60 3.93
C LEU A 126 1.32 -5.72 3.68
N PHE A 127 0.91 -6.65 2.82
CA PHE A 127 -0.44 -6.69 2.27
C PHE A 127 -1.12 -8.04 2.48
N PRO A 128 -2.46 -8.06 2.58
CA PRO A 128 -3.20 -9.31 2.61
C PRO A 128 -3.11 -10.03 1.26
N GLU A 129 -3.05 -11.36 1.28
CA GLU A 129 -2.99 -12.20 0.08
C GLU A 129 -4.12 -11.91 -0.92
N SER A 130 -5.32 -11.57 -0.43
CA SER A 130 -6.50 -11.30 -1.25
C SER A 130 -7.37 -10.17 -0.69
N VAL A 131 -7.84 -9.29 -1.57
CA VAL A 131 -8.85 -8.26 -1.28
C VAL A 131 -10.26 -8.66 -1.75
N ASP A 132 -10.38 -9.62 -2.68
CA ASP A 132 -11.64 -10.11 -3.25
C ASP A 132 -12.61 -10.64 -2.20
N GLY A 133 -12.09 -11.29 -1.15
CA GLY A 133 -12.89 -11.84 -0.06
C GLY A 133 -13.32 -10.83 1.00
N LEU A 134 -12.80 -9.60 0.98
CA LEU A 134 -13.07 -8.64 2.05
C LEU A 134 -14.49 -8.09 1.96
N LYS A 135 -15.21 -8.09 3.08
CA LYS A 135 -16.51 -7.41 3.22
C LYS A 135 -16.35 -5.92 2.90
N LYS A 136 -17.42 -5.27 2.41
CA LYS A 136 -17.41 -3.86 1.99
C LYS A 136 -16.83 -2.90 3.05
N TYR A 137 -17.23 -3.03 4.31
CA TYR A 137 -16.73 -2.17 5.39
C TYR A 137 -15.23 -2.38 5.65
N ARG A 138 -14.77 -3.65 5.67
CA ARG A 138 -13.34 -3.99 5.79
C ARG A 138 -12.51 -3.42 4.65
N LEU A 139 -13.03 -3.46 3.42
CA LEU A 139 -12.35 -2.88 2.27
C LEU A 139 -12.23 -1.34 2.39
N SER A 140 -13.26 -0.67 2.94
CA SER A 140 -13.21 0.78 3.21
C SER A 140 -12.20 1.13 4.29
N GLU A 141 -12.25 0.44 5.44
CA GLU A 141 -11.29 0.60 6.55
C GLU A 141 -9.86 0.39 6.04
N TYR A 142 -9.66 -0.64 5.22
CA TYR A 142 -8.34 -0.94 4.66
C TYR A 142 -7.86 0.16 3.70
N ARG A 143 -8.75 0.66 2.83
CA ARG A 143 -8.46 1.77 1.92
C ARG A 143 -8.08 3.05 2.68
N GLU A 144 -8.81 3.39 3.74
CA GLU A 144 -8.53 4.55 4.59
C GLU A 144 -7.16 4.42 5.26
N SER A 145 -6.87 3.26 5.85
CA SER A 145 -5.56 3.01 6.44
C SER A 145 -4.42 3.11 5.42
N LEU A 146 -4.61 2.59 4.20
CA LEU A 146 -3.61 2.72 3.14
C LEU A 146 -3.38 4.17 2.72
N ASN A 147 -4.40 5.02 2.71
CA ASN A 147 -4.25 6.45 2.39
C ASN A 147 -3.44 7.19 3.47
N GLU A 148 -3.74 6.93 4.75
CA GLU A 148 -3.00 7.50 5.88
C GLU A 148 -1.53 7.07 5.83
N ASN A 149 -1.29 5.75 5.69
CA ASN A 149 0.06 5.20 5.62
C ASN A 149 0.82 5.71 4.39
N ASN A 150 0.15 5.90 3.24
CA ASN A 150 0.76 6.50 2.04
C ASN A 150 1.21 7.94 2.27
N SER A 151 0.41 8.72 3.01
CA SER A 151 0.70 10.12 3.31
C SER A 151 1.91 10.23 4.23
N LEU A 152 1.94 9.39 5.29
CA LEU A 152 3.09 9.29 6.19
C LEU A 152 4.35 8.81 5.46
N ALA A 153 4.24 7.74 4.68
CA ALA A 153 5.35 7.20 3.89
C ALA A 153 5.93 8.24 2.91
N LYS A 154 5.09 9.13 2.36
CA LYS A 154 5.55 10.21 1.47
C LYS A 154 6.44 11.20 2.22
N LEU A 155 6.03 11.61 3.42
CA LEU A 155 6.82 12.52 4.26
C LEU A 155 8.14 11.88 4.67
N VAL A 156 8.09 10.63 5.14
CA VAL A 156 9.26 9.85 5.54
C VAL A 156 10.21 9.68 4.36
N ARG A 157 9.72 9.33 3.18
CA ARG A 157 10.56 9.18 1.97
C ARG A 157 11.32 10.46 1.64
N ILE A 158 10.67 11.63 1.70
CA ILE A 158 11.34 12.91 1.42
C ILE A 158 12.49 13.17 2.40
N VAL A 159 12.26 12.88 3.69
CA VAL A 159 13.29 13.02 4.73
C VAL A 159 14.45 12.06 4.46
N VAL A 160 14.16 10.79 4.16
CA VAL A 160 15.17 9.76 3.86
C VAL A 160 15.97 10.12 2.61
N GLU A 161 15.31 10.55 1.54
CA GLU A 161 15.97 11.03 0.31
C GLU A 161 16.93 12.17 0.64
N ARG A 162 16.49 13.18 1.39
CA ARG A 162 17.36 14.32 1.77
C ARG A 162 18.54 13.89 2.64
N LEU A 163 18.34 13.01 3.62
CA LEU A 163 19.43 12.50 4.48
C LEU A 163 20.46 11.72 3.66
N ALA A 164 20.00 10.85 2.76
CA ALA A 164 20.86 10.08 1.87
C ALA A 164 21.68 10.97 0.90
N HIS A 165 21.11 12.07 0.40
CA HIS A 165 21.83 13.00 -0.49
C HIS A 165 22.92 13.82 0.21
N ASN A 166 22.78 14.05 1.52
CA ASN A 166 23.74 14.85 2.28
C ASN A 166 24.86 14.01 2.90
N ASP A 167 24.93 12.71 2.60
CA ASP A 167 25.79 11.72 3.28
C ASP A 167 25.63 11.76 4.82
N VAL A 168 24.45 12.18 5.31
CA VAL A 168 24.20 12.34 6.74
C VAL A 168 23.59 11.06 7.32
N ALA A 169 24.38 10.45 8.21
CA ALA A 169 24.01 9.47 9.23
C ALA A 169 23.33 8.15 8.77
N PRO A 170 23.50 7.04 9.50
CA PRO A 170 22.75 5.83 9.24
C PRO A 170 21.24 6.10 9.42
N ILE A 171 20.45 5.82 8.38
CA ILE A 171 18.99 5.96 8.42
C ILE A 171 18.36 4.89 9.33
N LEU A 172 18.98 3.71 9.38
CA LEU A 172 18.59 2.62 10.25
C LEU A 172 19.49 2.52 11.47
N LEU A 173 18.88 2.62 12.64
CA LEU A 173 19.54 2.45 13.92
C LEU A 173 19.32 1.03 14.43
N ASP A 174 20.33 0.45 15.08
CA ASP A 174 20.12 -0.75 15.88
C ASP A 174 19.32 -0.43 17.17
N THR A 175 18.90 -1.48 17.89
CA THR A 175 18.08 -1.32 19.10
C THR A 175 18.77 -0.53 20.21
N ASN A 176 20.10 -0.61 20.33
CA ASN A 176 20.85 0.11 21.36
C ASN A 176 21.00 1.58 20.97
N GLU A 177 21.26 1.87 19.70
CA GLU A 177 21.30 3.21 19.14
C GLU A 177 19.95 3.93 19.26
N GLU A 178 18.85 3.28 18.90
CA GLU A 178 17.51 3.87 19.04
C GLU A 178 17.19 4.20 20.51
N LYS A 179 17.48 3.26 21.43
CA LYS A 179 17.28 3.48 22.86
C LYS A 179 18.12 4.65 23.37
N MET A 180 19.39 4.72 22.98
CA MET A 180 20.29 5.80 23.37
C MET A 180 19.80 7.15 22.83
N LEU A 181 19.38 7.21 21.57
CA LEU A 181 18.87 8.44 20.96
C LEU A 181 17.60 8.93 21.68
N ARG A 182 16.70 8.02 22.09
CA ARG A 182 15.54 8.33 22.94
C ARG A 182 15.93 8.77 24.36
N GLU A 183 16.97 8.19 24.95
CA GLU A 183 17.49 8.64 26.25
C GLU A 183 18.03 10.08 26.15
N VAL A 184 18.74 10.42 25.07
CA VAL A 184 19.25 11.77 24.78
C VAL A 184 18.12 12.76 24.55
N GLU A 185 17.11 12.41 23.73
CA GLU A 185 15.94 13.26 23.48
C GLU A 185 15.23 13.65 24.79
N ARG A 186 15.12 12.70 25.73
CA ARG A 186 14.54 12.91 27.05
C ARG A 186 15.45 13.66 28.04
N ARG A 187 16.64 14.09 27.61
CA ARG A 187 17.67 14.74 28.43
C ARG A 187 18.13 13.89 29.63
N ASN A 188 18.12 12.57 29.48
CA ASN A 188 18.49 11.65 30.55
C ASN A 188 20.00 11.31 30.59
N VAL A 189 20.80 11.96 29.73
CA VAL A 189 22.15 11.53 29.42
C VAL A 189 23.15 12.65 29.74
N ASN A 190 23.86 12.51 30.85
CA ASN A 190 24.92 13.42 31.27
C ASN A 190 26.29 12.77 31.04
N SER A 191 27.23 13.50 30.42
CA SER A 191 28.59 13.02 30.12
C SER A 191 29.30 12.37 31.31
N ARG A 192 29.18 12.96 32.51
CA ARG A 192 29.84 12.47 33.74
C ARG A 192 29.28 11.15 34.28
N LYS A 193 28.04 10.80 33.93
CA LYS A 193 27.40 9.53 34.35
C LYS A 193 27.68 8.40 33.35
N LEU A 194 27.98 8.75 32.10
CA LEU A 194 28.20 7.83 30.97
C LEU A 194 29.59 7.19 30.99
N GLU A 195 30.58 7.86 31.59
CA GLU A 195 31.96 7.36 31.73
C GLU A 195 32.09 6.03 32.50
N LYS A 196 31.03 5.59 33.18
CA LYS A 196 31.00 4.33 33.95
C LYS A 196 30.46 3.13 33.15
N ASP A 197 29.89 3.35 31.98
CA ASP A 197 29.30 2.31 31.13
C ASP A 197 29.94 2.39 29.73
N GLU A 198 30.92 1.51 29.50
CA GLU A 198 31.73 1.49 28.29
C GLU A 198 30.91 1.21 27.02
N GLU A 199 29.85 0.41 27.12
CA GLU A 199 28.99 0.06 25.98
C GLU A 199 28.06 1.23 25.61
N LYS A 200 27.48 1.90 26.62
CA LYS A 200 26.74 3.14 26.40
C LYS A 200 27.63 4.25 25.85
N ALA A 201 28.86 4.38 26.34
CA ALA A 201 29.84 5.35 25.85
C ALA A 201 30.21 5.10 24.39
N LYS A 202 30.40 3.85 23.99
CA LYS A 202 30.65 3.49 22.59
C LYS A 202 29.46 3.84 21.69
N THR A 203 28.24 3.54 22.14
CA THR A 203 27.01 3.80 21.37
C THR A 203 26.77 5.31 21.19
N ILE A 204 26.87 6.10 22.25
CA ILE A 204 26.69 7.56 22.15
C ILE A 204 27.77 8.22 21.28
N ASN A 205 29.03 7.76 21.39
CA ASN A 205 30.12 8.26 20.55
C ASN A 205 29.90 7.93 19.07
N LYS A 206 29.30 6.78 18.75
CA LYS A 206 28.88 6.45 17.39
C LYS A 206 27.81 7.42 16.90
N LEU A 207 26.78 7.70 17.70
CA LEU A 207 25.73 8.66 17.35
C LEU A 207 26.28 10.09 17.15
N VAL A 208 27.24 10.51 17.97
CA VAL A 208 27.95 11.79 17.79
C VAL A 208 28.78 11.79 16.51
N GLY A 209 29.54 10.71 16.25
CA GLY A 209 30.32 10.56 15.03
C GLY A 209 29.47 10.58 13.76
N THR A 210 28.20 10.18 13.85
CA THR A 210 27.23 10.25 12.75
C THR A 210 26.47 11.58 12.66
N GLY A 211 26.64 12.51 13.61
CA GLY A 211 25.96 13.80 13.62
C GLY A 211 24.49 13.76 14.08
N LEU A 212 24.01 12.65 14.66
CA LEU A 212 22.65 12.53 15.22
C LEU A 212 22.55 13.12 16.63
N VAL A 213 23.69 13.23 17.31
CA VAL A 213 23.83 13.82 18.63
C VAL A 213 25.00 14.80 18.60
N LEU A 214 24.87 15.89 19.34
CA LEU A 214 25.94 16.86 19.57
C LEU A 214 26.18 17.04 21.07
N ILE A 215 27.33 17.58 21.43
CA ILE A 215 27.71 17.85 22.81
C ILE A 215 27.66 19.36 23.05
N GLU A 216 26.72 19.80 23.88
CA GLU A 216 26.53 21.19 24.28
C GLU A 216 26.77 21.33 25.78
N ASN A 217 27.75 22.15 26.17
CA ASN A 217 28.05 22.44 27.59
C ASN A 217 28.29 21.18 28.45
N GLY A 218 28.81 20.10 27.86
CA GLY A 218 29.02 18.83 28.54
C GLY A 218 27.77 17.96 28.67
N GLU A 219 26.67 18.33 28.03
CA GLU A 219 25.45 17.53 27.91
C GLU A 219 25.26 17.07 26.46
N TYR A 220 24.67 15.89 26.27
CA TYR A 220 24.32 15.41 24.95
C TYR A 220 22.95 15.94 24.55
N ALA A 221 22.85 16.47 23.33
CA ALA A 221 21.60 16.94 22.74
C ALA A 221 21.38 16.31 21.36
N ILE A 222 20.12 16.03 21.05
CA ILE A 222 19.73 15.47 19.75
C ILE A 222 19.72 16.55 18.67
N THR A 223 20.25 16.24 17.50
CA THR A 223 20.23 17.14 16.33
C THR A 223 18.87 17.11 15.63
N GLU A 224 18.64 18.00 14.66
CA GLU A 224 17.43 17.93 13.84
C GLU A 224 17.41 16.65 13.00
N GLU A 225 18.56 16.24 12.46
CA GLU A 225 18.72 14.97 11.75
C GLU A 225 18.49 13.77 12.68
N GLY A 226 18.93 13.86 13.93
CA GLY A 226 18.60 12.90 15.00
C GLY A 226 17.09 12.72 15.18
N LYS A 227 16.35 13.83 15.30
CA LYS A 227 14.87 13.79 15.43
C LYS A 227 14.21 13.20 14.18
N GLU A 228 14.76 13.49 13.01
CA GLU A 228 14.23 12.99 11.74
C GLU A 228 14.46 11.48 11.58
N VAL A 229 15.66 10.99 11.92
CA VAL A 229 15.94 9.54 11.99
C VAL A 229 15.00 8.86 12.98
N MET A 230 14.74 9.46 14.15
CA MET A 230 13.76 8.91 15.09
C MET A 230 12.36 8.79 14.49
N ARG A 231 11.88 9.79 13.75
CA ARG A 231 10.58 9.71 13.07
C ARG A 231 10.54 8.61 12.00
N ILE A 232 11.65 8.41 11.29
CA ILE A 232 11.79 7.30 10.33
C ILE A 232 11.70 5.96 11.08
N GLN A 233 12.42 5.81 12.20
CA GLN A 233 12.38 4.62 13.04
C GLN A 233 10.96 4.34 13.57
N GLU A 234 10.25 5.37 14.04
CA GLU A 234 8.87 5.23 14.52
C GLU A 234 7.93 4.74 13.42
N PHE A 235 8.04 5.29 12.21
CA PHE A 235 7.26 4.83 11.06
C PHE A 235 7.56 3.38 10.69
N LEU A 236 8.84 2.98 10.65
CA LEU A 236 9.24 1.60 10.35
C LEU A 236 8.81 0.63 11.47
N ASN A 237 8.91 1.05 12.74
CA ASN A 237 8.41 0.29 13.88
C ASN A 237 6.89 0.11 13.85
N ASP A 238 6.14 1.10 13.37
CA ASP A 238 4.69 0.96 13.16
C ASP A 238 4.36 -0.05 12.07
N ILE A 239 5.14 -0.10 10.99
CA ILE A 239 5.03 -1.15 9.97
C ILE A 239 5.38 -2.51 10.58
N ALA A 240 6.52 -2.61 11.26
CA ALA A 240 6.99 -3.84 11.89
C ALA A 240 5.96 -4.39 12.87
N ARG A 241 5.32 -3.54 13.67
CA ARG A 241 4.26 -3.90 14.61
C ARG A 241 3.03 -4.46 13.90
N LYS A 242 2.63 -3.91 12.75
CA LYS A 242 1.50 -4.41 11.96
C LYS A 242 1.77 -5.79 11.34
N ILE A 243 3.02 -6.03 10.93
CA ILE A 243 3.46 -7.28 10.31
C ILE A 243 3.79 -8.36 11.37
N GLY A 244 4.22 -7.93 12.56
CA GLY A 244 4.88 -8.72 13.58
C GLY A 244 6.40 -8.53 13.54
N TYR A 245 7.02 -8.19 14.67
CA TYR A 245 8.45 -7.87 14.76
C TYR A 245 9.37 -9.01 14.31
N GLU A 246 9.06 -10.26 14.67
CA GLU A 246 9.83 -11.43 14.21
C GLU A 246 9.86 -11.49 12.67
N ARG A 247 8.67 -11.37 12.08
CA ARG A 247 8.46 -11.38 10.65
C ARG A 247 9.12 -10.21 9.93
N TRP A 248 9.19 -9.05 10.58
CA TRP A 248 9.89 -7.87 10.07
C TRP A 248 11.39 -8.07 10.12
N ASN A 249 11.93 -8.52 11.25
CA ASN A 249 13.35 -8.76 11.45
C ASN A 249 13.88 -9.79 10.45
N ASP A 250 13.14 -10.87 10.18
CA ASP A 250 13.49 -11.84 9.13
C ASP A 250 13.65 -11.21 7.73
N LEU A 251 12.90 -10.15 7.44
CA LEU A 251 12.95 -9.45 6.15
C LEU A 251 14.11 -8.48 6.07
N VAL A 252 14.36 -7.72 7.15
CA VAL A 252 15.31 -6.59 7.15
C VAL A 252 16.67 -6.95 7.76
N ALA A 253 16.82 -8.13 8.36
CA ALA A 253 18.11 -8.59 8.87
C ALA A 253 19.15 -8.61 7.73
N PRO A 254 20.37 -8.12 7.98
CA PRO A 254 21.47 -8.29 7.03
C PRO A 254 21.62 -9.78 6.75
N ARG A 255 21.46 -10.19 5.49
CA ARG A 255 21.81 -11.55 5.08
C ARG A 255 23.32 -11.66 5.17
N THR A 256 23.82 -12.30 6.21
CA THR A 256 25.22 -12.70 6.29
C THR A 256 25.46 -13.70 5.17
N THR A 257 26.10 -13.25 4.09
CA THR A 257 26.76 -14.10 3.09
C THR A 257 28.09 -14.58 3.60
#